data_AF-A0A1B9YK53-F1
#
_entry.id   AF-A0A1B9YK53-F1
#
_cell.length_a   1.000
_cell.length_b   1.000
_cell.length_c   1.000
_cell.angle_alpha   90.00
_cell.angle_beta   90.00
_cell.angle_gamma   90.00
#
_symmetry.space_group_name_H-M   'P 1'
#
loop_
_entity.id
_entity.type
_entity.pdbx_description
1 polymer ?
#
loop_
_entity_poly.entity_id
_entity_poly.type
_entity_poly.pdbx_seq_one_letter_code
_entity_poly.pdbx_strand_id
1 'polypeptide(L)'
;MTRKSIWTRYGFAWVTLTLFLITLTGHWIFGWYAYANEQLALQQPAEIGDYTVQMMRDTLENWQSEFLQLLWQVAGLAILLHVGSPQSKEGDDRIEAKIDAILLAVEPKKGDSLLKEIDDEYEGRHTDARFVRMLERRYS
;
A
#
# COMPACT_ATOMS: atom_id res chain seq x y z
N MET A 1 7.41 -26.49 17.15
CA MET A 1 7.16 -25.37 16.19
C MET A 1 7.96 -25.64 14.92
N THR A 2 7.33 -26.08 13.85
CA THR A 2 7.99 -26.25 12.53
C THR A 2 8.40 -24.89 12.00
N ARG A 3 9.70 -24.66 11.76
CA ARG A 3 10.18 -23.40 11.15
C ARG A 3 9.59 -23.31 9.74
N LYS A 4 8.64 -22.38 9.52
CA LYS A 4 8.17 -22.06 8.16
C LYS A 4 9.37 -21.71 7.28
N SER A 5 9.53 -22.44 6.20
CA SER A 5 10.61 -22.29 5.20
C SER A 5 10.55 -20.90 4.53
N ILE A 6 11.70 -20.31 4.19
CA ILE A 6 11.79 -19.04 3.45
C ILE A 6 10.95 -19.10 2.16
N TRP A 7 10.91 -20.25 1.51
CA TRP A 7 10.08 -20.52 0.33
C TRP A 7 8.58 -20.36 0.59
N THR A 8 8.09 -20.81 1.75
CA THR A 8 6.68 -20.64 2.15
C THR A 8 6.38 -19.27 2.74
N ARG A 9 7.39 -18.57 3.31
CA ARG A 9 7.22 -17.23 3.87
C ARG A 9 7.13 -16.16 2.78
N TYR A 10 7.90 -16.33 1.71
CA TYR A 10 7.99 -15.38 0.59
C TYR A 10 7.46 -15.99 -0.70
N GLY A 11 6.56 -16.98 -0.62
CA GLY A 11 6.04 -17.69 -1.79
C GLY A 11 5.45 -16.75 -2.85
N PHE A 12 4.69 -15.74 -2.42
CA PHE A 12 4.17 -14.70 -3.31
C PHE A 12 5.29 -13.96 -4.05
N ALA A 13 6.33 -13.50 -3.33
CA ALA A 13 7.46 -12.80 -3.94
C ALA A 13 8.20 -13.67 -4.97
N TRP A 14 8.37 -14.96 -4.70
CA TRP A 14 9.00 -15.89 -5.65
C TRP A 14 8.16 -16.12 -6.91
N VAL A 15 6.84 -16.30 -6.75
CA VAL A 15 5.93 -16.45 -7.89
C VAL A 15 5.93 -15.19 -8.75
N THR A 16 5.78 -14.01 -8.13
CA THR A 16 5.82 -12.73 -8.82
C THR A 16 7.16 -12.49 -9.50
N LEU A 17 8.29 -12.76 -8.84
CA LEU A 17 9.61 -12.63 -9.44
C LEU A 17 9.78 -13.56 -10.64
N THR A 18 9.29 -14.79 -10.55
CA THR A 18 9.35 -15.75 -11.66
C THR A 18 8.55 -15.25 -12.86
N LEU A 19 7.31 -14.82 -12.64
CA LEU A 19 6.47 -14.23 -13.69
C LEU A 19 7.14 -12.99 -14.30
N PHE A 20 7.67 -12.11 -13.47
CA PHE A 20 8.39 -10.91 -13.90
C PHE A 20 9.60 -11.25 -14.78
N LEU A 21 10.43 -12.21 -14.39
CA LEU A 21 11.59 -12.62 -15.18
C LEU A 21 11.18 -13.25 -16.52
N ILE A 22 10.11 -14.06 -16.55
CA ILE A 22 9.57 -14.64 -17.78
C ILE A 22 9.11 -13.53 -18.72
N THR A 23 8.32 -12.57 -18.22
CA THR A 23 7.81 -11.47 -19.05
C THR A 23 8.93 -10.53 -19.48
N LEU A 24 9.89 -10.23 -18.61
CA LEU A 24 11.05 -9.39 -18.94
C LEU A 24 11.91 -10.05 -20.03
N THR A 25 12.17 -11.34 -19.90
CA THR A 25 12.90 -12.10 -20.93
C THR A 25 12.14 -12.10 -22.25
N GLY A 26 10.82 -12.33 -22.21
CA GLY A 26 9.95 -12.23 -23.37
C GLY A 26 10.01 -10.85 -24.04
N HIS A 27 9.93 -9.78 -23.25
CA HIS A 27 10.04 -8.40 -23.75
C HIS A 27 11.34 -8.17 -24.53
N TRP A 28 12.47 -8.65 -24.01
CA TRP A 28 13.75 -8.56 -24.71
C TRP A 28 13.77 -9.43 -25.97
N ILE A 29 13.35 -10.69 -25.90
CA ILE A 29 13.29 -11.59 -27.07
C ILE A 29 12.43 -10.99 -28.20
N PHE A 30 11.23 -10.52 -27.89
CA PHE A 30 10.37 -9.88 -28.90
C PHE A 30 10.94 -8.56 -29.40
N GLY A 31 11.61 -7.79 -28.52
CA GLY A 31 12.37 -6.60 -28.90
C GLY A 31 13.48 -6.92 -29.91
N TRP A 32 14.16 -8.06 -29.78
CA TRP A 32 15.18 -8.48 -30.75
C TRP A 32 14.57 -8.72 -32.13
N TYR A 33 13.44 -9.43 -32.20
CA TYR A 33 12.75 -9.64 -33.47
C TYR A 33 12.29 -8.32 -34.11
N ALA A 34 11.79 -7.38 -33.32
CA ALA A 34 11.41 -6.06 -33.81
C ALA A 34 12.62 -5.28 -34.35
N TYR A 35 13.68 -5.18 -33.55
CA TYR A 35 14.92 -4.51 -33.92
C TYR A 35 15.58 -5.14 -35.16
N ALA A 36 15.71 -6.46 -35.20
CA ALA A 36 16.32 -7.15 -36.34
C ALA A 36 15.52 -6.95 -37.64
N ASN A 37 14.19 -6.95 -37.56
CA ASN A 37 13.32 -6.66 -38.71
C ASN A 37 13.49 -5.21 -39.20
N GLU A 38 13.64 -4.25 -38.28
CA GLU A 38 13.90 -2.85 -38.62
C GLU A 38 15.26 -2.69 -39.32
N GLN A 39 16.32 -3.29 -38.77
CA GLN A 39 17.65 -3.24 -39.38
C GLN A 39 17.65 -3.90 -40.77
N LEU A 40 16.95 -5.02 -40.93
CA LEU A 40 16.77 -5.68 -42.23
C LEU A 40 16.08 -4.77 -43.25
N ALA A 41 15.03 -4.05 -42.85
CA ALA A 41 14.34 -3.08 -43.70
C ALA A 41 15.24 -1.90 -44.10
N LEU A 42 16.16 -1.51 -43.21
CA LEU A 42 17.17 -0.47 -43.43
C LEU A 42 18.41 -0.97 -44.18
N GLN A 43 18.48 -2.27 -44.51
CA GLN A 43 19.66 -2.93 -45.09
C GLN A 43 20.94 -2.77 -44.24
N GLN A 44 20.78 -2.69 -42.93
CA GLN A 44 21.86 -2.59 -41.96
C GLN A 44 22.04 -3.92 -41.22
N PRO A 45 23.26 -4.25 -40.75
CA PRO A 45 23.47 -5.39 -39.88
C PRO A 45 22.84 -5.14 -38.50
N ALA A 46 22.20 -6.16 -37.93
CA ALA A 46 21.69 -6.08 -36.56
C ALA A 46 22.84 -6.22 -35.56
N GLU A 47 23.18 -5.14 -34.86
CA GLU A 47 24.24 -5.12 -33.87
C GLU A 47 23.70 -5.31 -32.45
N ILE A 48 24.31 -6.24 -31.69
CA ILE A 48 23.88 -6.56 -30.31
C ILE A 48 24.08 -5.36 -29.38
N GLY A 49 25.09 -4.52 -29.62
CA GLY A 49 25.38 -3.33 -28.83
C GLY A 49 24.24 -2.31 -28.90
N ASP A 50 23.87 -1.92 -30.10
CA ASP A 50 22.76 -0.98 -30.36
C ASP A 50 21.43 -1.51 -29.86
N TYR A 51 21.15 -2.80 -30.12
CA TYR A 51 19.99 -3.48 -29.57
C TYR A 51 19.95 -3.40 -28.03
N THR A 52 21.07 -3.65 -27.35
CA THR A 52 21.13 -3.61 -25.88
C THR A 52 20.85 -2.20 -25.36
N VAL A 53 21.42 -1.17 -25.99
CA VAL A 53 21.18 0.24 -25.61
C VAL A 53 19.71 0.60 -25.81
N GLN A 54 19.13 0.23 -26.95
CA GLN A 54 17.73 0.46 -27.26
C GLN A 54 16.80 -0.23 -26.25
N MET A 55 17.00 -1.53 -26.00
CA MET A 55 16.16 -2.27 -25.05
C MET A 55 16.33 -1.78 -23.61
N MET A 56 17.54 -1.37 -23.20
CA MET A 56 17.73 -0.74 -21.89
C MET A 56 16.96 0.56 -21.79
N ARG A 57 17.02 1.42 -22.82
CA ARG A 57 16.27 2.67 -22.86
C ARG A 57 14.77 2.39 -22.78
N ASP A 58 14.25 1.52 -23.64
CA ASP A 58 12.82 1.20 -23.70
C ASP A 58 12.32 0.59 -22.36
N THR A 59 13.15 -0.28 -21.73
CA THR A 59 12.86 -0.84 -20.40
C THR A 59 12.84 0.25 -19.32
N LEU A 60 13.83 1.14 -19.32
CA LEU A 60 13.96 2.21 -18.32
C LEU A 60 12.89 3.29 -18.48
N GLU A 61 12.51 3.63 -19.71
CA GLU A 61 11.41 4.56 -20.00
C GLU A 61 10.08 4.01 -19.50
N ASN A 62 9.79 2.73 -19.76
CA ASN A 62 8.61 2.06 -19.21
C ASN A 62 8.64 2.05 -17.68
N TRP A 63 9.79 1.77 -17.07
CA TRP A 63 9.91 1.78 -15.62
C TRP A 63 9.71 3.20 -15.06
N GLN A 64 10.34 4.20 -15.67
CA GLN A 64 10.24 5.60 -15.27
C GLN A 64 8.79 6.11 -15.31
N SER A 65 8.04 5.78 -16.36
CA SER A 65 6.63 6.19 -16.49
C SER A 65 5.74 5.51 -15.46
N GLU A 66 5.90 4.21 -15.22
CA GLU A 66 5.13 3.46 -14.22
C GLU A 66 5.42 3.95 -12.79
N PHE A 67 6.67 4.26 -12.46
CA PHE A 67 7.01 4.85 -11.16
C PHE A 67 6.37 6.23 -10.97
N LEU A 68 6.40 7.07 -12.02
CA LEU A 68 5.77 8.38 -11.98
C LEU A 68 4.24 8.25 -11.82
N GLN A 69 3.62 7.31 -12.52
CA GLN A 69 2.20 7.01 -12.40
C GLN A 69 1.83 6.56 -10.99
N LEU A 70 2.55 5.58 -10.42
CA LEU A 70 2.31 5.08 -9.07
C LEU A 70 2.50 6.18 -8.02
N LEU A 71 3.56 6.99 -8.16
CA LEU A 71 3.80 8.13 -7.29
C LEU A 71 2.64 9.11 -7.36
N TRP A 72 2.20 9.48 -8.56
CA TRP A 72 1.08 10.41 -8.74
C TRP A 72 -0.24 9.84 -8.20
N GLN A 73 -0.49 8.55 -8.39
CA GLN A 73 -1.67 7.88 -7.84
C GLN A 73 -1.66 7.91 -6.31
N VAL A 74 -0.55 7.51 -5.67
CA VAL A 74 -0.44 7.50 -4.21
C VAL A 74 -0.48 8.92 -3.65
N ALA A 75 0.27 9.86 -4.22
CA ALA A 75 0.27 11.25 -3.79
C ALA A 75 -1.09 11.92 -4.00
N GLY A 76 -1.72 11.70 -5.16
CA GLY A 76 -3.05 12.20 -5.49
C GLY A 76 -4.12 11.66 -4.54
N LEU A 77 -4.12 10.35 -4.27
CA LEU A 77 -5.01 9.75 -3.29
C LEU A 77 -4.73 10.26 -1.87
N ALA A 78 -3.46 10.41 -1.48
CA ALA A 78 -3.10 10.95 -0.18
C ALA A 78 -3.58 12.40 -0.01
N ILE A 79 -3.43 13.25 -1.04
CA ILE A 79 -3.93 14.62 -1.04
C ILE A 79 -5.46 14.64 -0.99
N LEU A 80 -6.14 13.84 -1.80
CA LEU A 80 -7.60 13.75 -1.81
C LEU A 80 -8.15 13.25 -0.47
N LEU A 81 -7.49 12.28 0.17
CA LEU A 81 -7.85 11.85 1.51
C LEU A 81 -7.56 12.95 2.54
N HIS A 82 -6.43 13.65 2.44
CA HIS A 82 -6.08 14.70 3.40
C HIS A 82 -7.00 15.93 3.30
N VAL A 83 -7.36 16.34 2.09
CA VAL A 83 -8.19 17.53 1.81
C VAL A 83 -9.68 17.21 1.81
N GLY A 84 -10.06 16.01 1.35
CA GLY A 84 -11.44 15.54 1.19
C GLY A 84 -11.99 14.73 2.36
N SER A 85 -11.29 14.65 3.49
CA SER A 85 -11.74 14.00 4.71
C SER A 85 -12.41 14.93 5.77
N PRO A 86 -13.31 15.88 5.43
CA PRO A 86 -14.25 16.39 6.43
C PRO A 86 -15.12 15.27 7.01
N GLN A 87 -15.52 14.28 6.18
CA GLN A 87 -16.43 13.21 6.59
C GLN A 87 -15.83 12.21 7.60
N SER A 88 -14.51 12.00 7.64
CA SER A 88 -13.92 11.12 8.65
C SER A 88 -13.87 11.78 10.02
N LYS A 89 -13.53 13.08 10.07
CA LYS A 89 -13.57 13.84 11.33
C LYS A 89 -15.00 13.99 11.83
N GLU A 90 -15.90 14.42 10.95
CA GLU A 90 -17.33 14.57 11.29
C GLU A 90 -18.01 13.22 11.58
N GLY A 91 -17.48 12.11 11.04
CA GLY A 91 -17.91 10.75 11.33
C GLY A 91 -17.47 10.28 12.72
N ASP A 92 -16.18 10.45 13.04
CA ASP A 92 -15.61 10.09 14.34
C ASP A 92 -16.21 10.94 15.46
N ASP A 93 -16.25 12.26 15.31
CA ASP A 93 -16.86 13.19 16.29
C ASP A 93 -18.33 12.82 16.56
N ARG A 94 -19.07 12.43 15.50
CA ARG A 94 -20.47 12.02 15.63
C ARG A 94 -20.64 10.62 16.20
N ILE A 95 -19.66 9.74 16.04
CA ILE A 95 -19.65 8.42 16.70
C ILE A 95 -19.32 8.57 18.18
N GLU A 96 -18.31 9.39 18.52
CA GLU A 96 -17.93 9.74 19.88
C GLU A 96 -19.14 10.32 20.64
N ALA A 97 -19.78 11.36 20.10
CA ALA A 97 -20.98 11.94 20.70
C ALA A 97 -22.13 10.93 20.92
N LYS A 98 -22.25 9.93 20.04
CA LYS A 98 -23.23 8.84 20.22
C LYS A 98 -22.83 7.87 21.32
N ILE A 99 -21.54 7.53 21.42
CA ILE A 99 -21.01 6.65 22.46
C ILE A 99 -21.17 7.32 23.83
N ASP A 100 -20.88 8.61 23.93
CA ASP A 100 -21.04 9.40 25.17
C ASP A 100 -22.49 9.41 25.62
N ALA A 101 -23.42 9.65 24.69
CA ALA A 101 -24.85 9.61 24.97
C ALA A 101 -25.31 8.23 25.46
N ILE A 102 -24.75 7.14 24.93
CA ILE A 102 -25.04 5.78 25.41
C ILE A 102 -24.43 5.56 26.79
N LEU A 103 -23.19 5.97 27.04
CA LEU A 103 -22.52 5.79 28.33
C LEU A 103 -23.27 6.53 29.45
N LEU A 104 -23.69 7.77 29.19
CA LEU A 104 -24.51 8.55 30.10
C LEU A 104 -25.89 7.94 30.35
N ALA A 105 -26.49 7.31 29.33
CA ALA A 105 -27.77 6.60 29.48
C ALA A 105 -27.64 5.30 30.29
N VAL A 106 -26.51 4.59 30.18
CA VAL A 106 -26.28 3.30 30.86
C VAL A 106 -25.76 3.50 32.30
N GLU A 107 -24.90 4.49 32.53
CA GLU A 107 -24.28 4.78 33.83
C GLU A 107 -24.45 6.25 34.27
N PRO A 108 -25.69 6.71 34.55
CA PRO A 108 -25.99 8.12 34.81
C PRO A 108 -25.34 8.69 36.08
N LYS A 109 -24.85 7.84 37.00
CA LYS A 109 -24.18 8.28 38.24
C LYS A 109 -22.68 8.49 38.08
N LYS A 110 -22.05 7.87 37.09
CA LYS A 110 -20.59 7.83 36.90
C LYS A 110 -20.15 8.22 35.49
N GLY A 111 -21.08 8.40 34.56
CA GLY A 111 -20.79 8.68 33.16
C GLY A 111 -19.92 9.92 32.98
N ASP A 112 -20.24 11.03 33.64
CA ASP A 112 -19.44 12.26 33.56
C ASP A 112 -17.99 12.07 34.05
N SER A 113 -17.79 11.30 35.13
CA SER A 113 -16.45 11.02 35.64
C SER A 113 -15.66 10.08 34.74
N LEU A 114 -16.34 9.14 34.08
CA LEU A 114 -15.74 8.18 33.16
C LEU A 114 -15.34 8.85 31.84
N LEU A 115 -16.20 9.72 31.30
CA LEU A 115 -15.87 10.52 30.12
C LEU A 115 -14.65 11.38 30.37
N LYS A 116 -14.63 12.10 31.50
CA LYS A 116 -13.47 12.93 31.85
C LYS A 116 -12.18 12.13 32.03
N GLU A 117 -12.24 10.94 32.64
CA GLU A 117 -11.08 10.06 32.77
C GLU A 117 -10.60 9.54 31.40
N ILE A 118 -11.51 9.26 30.48
CA ILE A 118 -11.20 8.86 29.10
C ILE A 118 -10.57 10.03 28.34
N ASP A 119 -11.18 11.21 28.36
CA ASP A 119 -10.68 12.41 27.67
C ASP A 119 -9.28 12.80 28.17
N ASP A 120 -9.10 12.90 29.49
CA ASP A 120 -7.80 13.21 30.13
C ASP A 120 -6.73 12.14 29.78
N GLU A 121 -7.13 10.89 29.51
CA GLU A 121 -6.22 9.81 29.11
C GLU A 121 -5.82 9.88 27.63
N TYR A 122 -6.72 10.33 26.74
CA TYR A 122 -6.54 10.32 25.29
C TYR A 122 -6.19 11.68 24.67
N GLU A 123 -6.15 12.77 25.46
CA GLU A 123 -5.79 14.15 25.06
C GLU A 123 -4.44 14.32 24.31
N GLY A 124 -3.66 13.25 24.09
CA GLY A 124 -2.38 13.31 23.37
C GLY A 124 -2.08 12.21 22.34
N ARG A 125 -2.89 11.16 22.18
CA ARG A 125 -2.60 10.07 21.21
C ARG A 125 -3.85 9.34 20.73
N HIS A 126 -4.12 9.40 19.43
CA HIS A 126 -4.89 8.37 18.75
C HIS A 126 -4.08 7.07 18.74
N THR A 127 -4.36 6.12 19.66
CA THR A 127 -4.37 4.65 19.46
C THR A 127 -4.42 3.85 20.77
N ASP A 128 -5.62 3.45 21.17
CA ASP A 128 -6.11 2.05 21.22
C ASP A 128 -5.19 0.88 21.70
N ALA A 129 -4.36 1.06 22.74
CA ALA A 129 -3.53 -0.03 23.27
C ALA A 129 -4.00 -0.63 24.62
N ARG A 130 -4.99 -0.01 25.29
CA ARG A 130 -5.41 -0.43 26.64
C ARG A 130 -6.73 -1.19 26.68
N PHE A 131 -7.69 -0.85 25.81
CA PHE A 131 -9.05 -1.43 25.85
C PHE A 131 -9.05 -2.95 25.65
N VAL A 132 -8.24 -3.45 24.70
CA VAL A 132 -8.03 -4.88 24.44
C VAL A 132 -7.51 -5.63 25.68
N ARG A 133 -6.56 -5.03 26.42
CA ARG A 133 -5.96 -5.67 27.61
C ARG A 133 -6.90 -5.71 28.83
N MET A 134 -7.83 -4.77 28.93
CA MET A 134 -8.82 -4.77 30.02
C MET A 134 -9.94 -5.79 29.79
N LEU A 135 -10.38 -6.00 28.53
CA LEU A 135 -11.36 -7.03 28.20
C LEU A 135 -10.81 -8.43 28.48
N GLU A 136 -9.55 -8.71 28.13
CA GLU A 136 -8.91 -10.00 28.42
C GLU A 136 -8.89 -10.33 29.91
N ARG A 137 -8.68 -9.34 30.80
CA ARG A 137 -8.70 -9.56 32.25
C ARG A 137 -10.08 -9.74 32.87
N ARG A 138 -11.14 -9.24 32.22
CA ARG A 138 -12.51 -9.28 32.76
C ARG A 138 -13.24 -10.57 32.39
N TYR A 139 -12.76 -11.29 31.37
CA TYR A 139 -13.32 -12.56 30.90
C TYR A 139 -12.37 -13.77 31.08
N SER A 140 -11.26 -13.60 31.81
CA SER A 140 -10.37 -14.67 32.30
C SER A 140 -10.64 -14.97 33.77
#